data_AF-A0AA95RXG7-F1
#
_entry.id   AF-A0AA95RXG7-F1
#
_cell.length_a   1.000
_cell.length_b   1.000
_cell.length_c   1.000
_cell.angle_alpha   90.00
_cell.angle_beta   90.00
_cell.angle_gamma   90.00
#
_symmetry.space_group_name_H-M   'P 1'
#
loop_
_entity.id
_entity.type
_entity.pdbx_description
1 polymer ?
#
loop_
_entity_poly.entity_id
_entity_poly.type
_entity_poly.pdbx_seq_one_letter_code
_entity_poly.pdbx_strand_id
1 'polypeptide(L)' 'MLGGLIVFLIGLASFIALSVYIYKELKSDDSKTSKKVLFVFLGILDTFFGSGGELVGFALIISLAAILIGLAMMGVFH' A
#
# COMPACT_ATOMS: atom_id res chain seq x y z
N MET A 1 3.01 -4.07 24.00
CA MET A 1 2.82 -5.22 23.09
C MET A 1 1.44 -5.25 22.44
N LEU A 2 0.34 -5.40 23.18
CA LEU A 2 -1.01 -5.55 22.59
C LEU A 2 -1.45 -4.34 21.73
N GLY A 3 -1.15 -3.11 22.18
CA GLY A 3 -1.40 -1.90 21.39
C GLY A 3 -0.60 -1.84 20.07
N GLY A 4 0.65 -2.31 20.08
CA GLY A 4 1.48 -2.40 18.86
C GLY A 4 0.92 -3.42 17.87
N LEU A 5 0.44 -4.57 18.36
CA LEU A 5 -0.22 -5.59 17.54
C LEU A 5 -1.48 -5.04 16.85
N ILE A 6 -2.31 -4.28 17.57
CA ILE A 6 -3.53 -3.67 17.02
C ILE A 6 -3.17 -2.67 15.91
N VAL A 7 -2.21 -1.77 16.17
CA VAL A 7 -1.75 -0.76 15.19
C VAL A 7 -1.16 -1.44 13.94
N PHE A 8 -0.39 -2.51 14.13
CA PHE A 8 0.16 -3.30 13.04
C PHE A 8 -0.93 -3.98 12.20
N LEU A 9 -1.92 -4.62 12.83
CA LEU A 9 -3.01 -5.28 12.13
C LEU A 9 -3.88 -4.29 11.34
N ILE A 10 -4.15 -3.11 11.89
CA ILE A 10 -4.88 -2.04 11.18
C ILE A 10 -4.07 -1.58 9.97
N GLY A 11 -2.77 -1.29 10.15
CA GLY A 11 -1.89 -0.90 9.06
C GLY A 11 -1.82 -1.97 7.95
N LEU A 12 -1.72 -3.23 8.34
CA LEU A 12 -1.66 -4.37 7.43
C LEU A 12 -2.97 -4.54 6.64
N ALA A 13 -4.12 -4.46 7.32
CA ALA A 13 -5.42 -4.56 6.68
C ALA A 13 -5.65 -3.42 5.66
N SER A 14 -5.30 -2.18 6.03
CA SER A 14 -5.36 -1.03 5.11
C SER A 14 -4.42 -1.19 3.92
N PHE A 15 -3.20 -1.68 4.13
CA PHE A 15 -2.22 -1.90 3.06
C PHE A 15 -2.69 -2.97 2.06
N ILE A 16 -3.27 -4.07 2.55
CA ILE A 16 -3.82 -5.14 1.71
C ILE A 16 -5.00 -4.62 0.90
N ALA A 17 -5.94 -3.89 1.52
CA ALA A 17 -7.10 -3.33 0.85
C ALA A 17 -6.69 -2.38 -0.29
N LEU A 18 -5.70 -1.51 -0.06
CA LEU A 18 -5.17 -0.63 -1.09
C LEU A 18 -4.45 -1.37 -2.20
N SER A 19 -3.66 -2.39 -1.86
CA SER A 19 -2.96 -3.21 -2.86
C SER A 19 -3.94 -3.95 -3.77
N VAL A 20 -5.06 -4.44 -3.21
CA VAL A 20 -6.13 -5.08 -3.99
C VAL A 20 -6.85 -4.08 -4.88
N TYR A 21 -7.08 -2.85 -4.38
CA TYR A 21 -7.68 -1.77 -5.17
C TYR A 21 -6.78 -1.41 -6.37
N ILE A 22 -5.49 -1.13 -6.14
CA ILE A 22 -4.51 -0.83 -7.19
C ILE A 22 -4.42 -1.98 -8.18
N TYR A 23 -4.41 -3.23 -7.71
CA TYR A 23 -4.38 -4.40 -8.60
C TYR A 23 -5.62 -4.49 -9.50
N LYS A 24 -6.82 -4.16 -8.99
CA LYS A 24 -8.05 -4.14 -9.78
C LYS A 24 -8.06 -2.98 -10.79
N GLU A 25 -7.67 -1.79 -10.35
CA GLU A 25 -7.56 -0.59 -11.18
C GLU A 25 -6.63 -0.89 -12.37
N LEU A 26 -5.45 -1.41 -12.07
CA LEU A 26 -4.46 -1.81 -13.06
C LEU A 26 -4.96 -2.91 -13.98
N LYS A 27 -5.58 -3.98 -13.46
CA LYS A 27 -6.11 -5.08 -14.28
C LYS A 27 -7.20 -4.62 -15.25
N SER A 28 -8.00 -3.61 -14.89
CA SER A 28 -9.04 -3.08 -15.77
C SER A 28 -8.44 -2.38 -17.01
N ASP A 29 -7.15 -2.03 -16.98
CA ASP A 29 -6.41 -1.42 -18.08
C ASP A 29 -5.76 -2.52 -18.96
N ASP A 30 -6.62 -3.33 -19.58
CA ASP A 30 -6.32 -4.61 -20.26
C ASP A 30 -5.45 -4.49 -21.56
N SER A 31 -4.74 -3.38 -21.79
CA SER A 31 -4.04 -3.12 -23.07
C SER A 31 -2.52 -3.38 -23.07
N LYS A 32 -1.82 -3.49 -21.94
CA LYS A 32 -0.33 -3.47 -21.92
C LYS A 32 0.32 -4.55 -21.03
N THR A 33 -0.15 -5.78 -21.17
CA THR A 33 0.36 -6.97 -20.46
C THR A 33 1.60 -7.60 -21.13
N SER A 34 2.74 -6.90 -21.12
CA SER A 34 4.02 -7.54 -21.51
C SER A 34 5.16 -7.35 -20.50
N LYS A 35 5.08 -6.39 -19.58
CA LYS A 35 6.14 -6.15 -18.58
C LYS A 35 5.54 -5.90 -17.19
N LYS A 36 5.34 -6.98 -16.42
CA LYS A 36 4.85 -6.94 -15.01
C LYS A 36 5.54 -5.87 -14.16
N VAL A 37 6.85 -5.66 -14.35
CA VAL A 37 7.63 -4.66 -13.60
C VAL A 37 7.24 -3.22 -13.99
N LEU A 38 7.05 -2.97 -15.28
CA LEU A 38 6.61 -1.66 -15.79
C LEU A 38 5.17 -1.36 -15.34
N PHE A 39 4.35 -2.40 -15.20
CA PHE A 39 2.98 -2.29 -14.72
C PHE A 39 2.91 -1.91 -13.23
N VAL A 40 3.75 -2.52 -12.40
CA VAL A 40 3.89 -2.12 -10.98
C VAL A 40 4.45 -0.70 -10.88
N PHE A 41 5.44 -0.35 -11.70
CA PHE A 41 6.00 1.00 -11.70
C PHE A 41 4.99 2.06 -12.16
N LEU A 42 4.24 1.78 -13.22
CA LEU A 42 3.18 2.66 -13.72
C LEU A 42 2.06 2.78 -12.70
N GLY A 43 1.64 1.68 -12.06
CA GLY A 43 0.63 1.73 -11.00
C GLY A 43 1.05 2.55 -9.79
N ILE A 44 2.31 2.43 -9.37
CA ILE A 44 2.87 3.28 -8.31
C ILE A 44 2.91 4.73 -8.80
N LEU A 45 3.38 5.01 -10.02
CA LEU A 45 3.43 6.36 -10.56
C LEU A 45 2.03 6.98 -10.67
N ASP A 46 1.03 6.25 -11.14
CA ASP A 46 -0.34 6.74 -11.28
C ASP A 46 -1.01 6.94 -9.90
N THR A 47 -0.69 6.07 -8.94
CA THR A 47 -1.08 6.22 -7.53
C THR A 47 -0.39 7.44 -6.87
N PHE A 48 0.76 7.91 -7.36
CA PHE A 48 1.47 9.06 -6.79
C PHE A 48 1.32 10.37 -7.58
N PHE A 49 1.04 10.29 -8.89
CA PHE A 49 1.06 11.42 -9.82
C PHE A 49 -0.22 11.54 -10.69
N GLY A 50 -1.15 10.59 -10.65
CA GLY A 50 -2.42 10.64 -11.38
C GLY A 50 -3.47 11.51 -10.66
N SER A 51 -4.30 12.23 -11.42
CA SER A 51 -5.36 13.09 -10.90
C SER A 51 -6.45 12.25 -10.19
N GLY A 52 -6.31 12.05 -8.89
CA GLY A 52 -7.14 11.15 -8.07
C GLY A 52 -6.34 10.08 -7.30
N GLY A 53 -5.10 9.81 -7.72
CA GLY A 53 -4.19 8.87 -7.08
C GLY A 53 -3.56 9.42 -5.79
N GLU A 54 -3.37 10.73 -5.66
CA GLU A 54 -2.66 11.36 -4.53
C GLU A 54 -3.16 10.90 -3.14
N LEU A 55 -4.47 10.72 -2.98
CA LEU A 55 -5.09 10.21 -1.75
C LEU A 55 -4.76 8.73 -1.51
N VAL A 56 -4.71 7.92 -2.57
CA VAL A 56 -4.34 6.50 -2.52
C VAL A 56 -2.84 6.36 -2.22
N GLY A 57 -1.98 7.17 -2.85
CA GLY A 57 -0.55 7.22 -2.52
C GLY A 57 -0.29 7.64 -1.08
N PHE A 58 -1.00 8.65 -0.59
CA PHE A 58 -0.91 9.09 0.80
C PHE A 58 -1.41 8.01 1.78
N ALA A 59 -2.50 7.31 1.45
CA ALA A 59 -3.01 6.20 2.23
C ALA A 59 -2.04 5.01 2.28
N LEU A 60 -1.29 4.73 1.20
CA LEU A 60 -0.22 3.72 1.21
C LEU A 60 0.86 4.11 2.23
N ILE A 61 1.36 5.35 2.18
CA ILE A 61 2.40 5.83 3.09
C ILE A 61 1.95 5.72 4.55
N ILE A 62 0.72 6.15 4.86
CA ILE A 62 0.16 6.04 6.21
C ILE A 62 0.05 4.59 6.65
N SER A 63 -0.41 3.69 5.78
CA SER A 63 -0.52 2.27 6.11
C SER A 63 0.86 1.65 6.40
N LEU A 64 1.87 2.01 5.62
CA LEU A 64 3.26 1.60 5.85
C LEU A 64 3.80 2.15 7.19
N ALA A 65 3.55 3.43 7.48
CA ALA A 65 3.94 4.05 8.73
C ALA A 65 3.28 3.36 9.94
N ALA A 66 1.98 3.03 9.85
CA ALA A 66 1.27 2.29 10.90
C ALA A 66 1.85 0.88 11.12
N ILE A 67 2.20 0.17 10.04
CA ILE A 67 2.89 -1.13 10.12
C ILE A 67 4.21 -1.00 10.86
N LEU A 68 5.05 -0.03 10.48
CA LEU A 68 6.38 0.18 11.08
C LEU A 68 6.28 0.61 12.56
N ILE A 69 5.35 1.50 12.89
CA ILE A 69 5.08 1.93 14.27
C ILE A 69 4.58 0.75 15.10
N GLY A 70 3.65 -0.05 14.56
CA GLY A 70 3.14 -1.25 15.21
C GLY A 70 4.27 -2.25 15.52
N LEU A 71 5.18 -2.48 14.56
CA LEU A 71 6.35 -3.33 14.74
C LEU A 71 7.31 -2.79 15.82
N ALA A 72 7.60 -1.49 15.80
CA ALA A 72 8.47 -0.84 16.78
C ALA A 72 7.89 -0.94 18.19
N MET A 73 6.59 -0.71 18.35
CA MET A 73 5.88 -0.86 19.63
C MET A 73 5.78 -2.30 20.13
N MET A 74 5.95 -3.29 19.23
CA MET A 74 6.03 -4.70 19.60
C MET A 74 7.44 -5.11 20.04
N GLY A 75 8.45 -4.25 19.90
CA GLY A 75 9.82 -4.54 20.31
C GLY A 75 10.55 -5.50 19.36
N VAL A 76 10.07 -5.66 18.12
CA VAL A 76 10.67 -6.56 17.11
C VAL A 76 12.08 -6.10 16.69
N PHE A 77 12.39 -4.82 16.88
CA PHE A 77 13.68 -4.22 16.51
C PHE A 77 14.67 -4.13 17.69
N HIS A 78 14.43 -4.84 18.80
CA HIS A 78 15.24 -4.77 20.01
C HIS A 78 15.69 -6.15 20.52
#